data_AF-A0A0S8F0X1-F1
#
_entry.id   AF-A0A0S8F0X1-F1
#
_cell.length_a   1.000
_cell.length_b   1.000
_cell.length_c   1.000
_cell.angle_alpha   90.00
_cell.angle_beta   90.00
_cell.angle_gamma   90.00
#
_symmetry.space_group_name_H-M   'P 1'
#
loop_
_entity.id
_entity.type
_entity.pdbx_description
1 polymer ?
#
loop_
_entity_poly.entity_id
_entity_poly.type
_entity_poly.pdbx_seq_one_letter_code
_entity_poly.pdbx_strand_id
1 'polypeptide(L)'
;MTGVLWTTQLVPALGFGFGEPKREYPWASAEIIERAVQNPRLVASLQDSWVLMFAAPSAKLLIDGRVPFYGPDMIRRVAQSFADQAGFARQLAAYDVNTVVIDHTRADHIAATDYLSTQDDWGLVFVEDGHSLFVRTDARIGIEPFRILAAGYRTGGLLDARFADAEIREEATRLNTKPNTTVMQAWHQGIELLRPLARDGSRAGIRKHATAGEQRIARASYARLSFAAQSFPGFTTIELYRAMAALAACDLPEARAALGRAMYGGQTRETSLVGLELSLRAGDDAEGARARAHLGRLLDAADSRLDPWVRAIAADLRVRCP
;
A
#
# COMPACT_ATOMS: atom_id res chain seq x y z
N MET A 1 2.19 -54.63 31.64
CA MET A 1 3.07 -54.17 30.54
C MET A 1 2.35 -53.06 29.81
N THR A 2 2.88 -51.86 29.97
CA THR A 2 2.34 -50.57 29.56
C THR A 2 2.48 -50.34 28.06
N GLY A 3 1.36 -50.30 27.35
CA GLY A 3 1.30 -49.81 25.97
C GLY A 3 1.36 -48.29 25.97
N VAL A 4 2.47 -47.74 25.47
CA VAL A 4 2.62 -46.31 25.20
C VAL A 4 1.78 -45.98 23.97
N LEU A 5 0.59 -45.43 24.20
CA LEU A 5 -0.18 -44.73 23.17
C LEU A 5 0.57 -43.45 22.82
N TRP A 6 1.33 -43.48 21.74
CA TRP A 6 1.81 -42.28 21.07
C TRP A 6 0.58 -41.55 20.52
N THR A 7 0.07 -40.60 21.30
CA THR A 7 -0.69 -39.50 20.73
C THR A 7 0.31 -38.71 19.90
N THR A 8 0.27 -38.91 18.59
CA THR A 8 0.78 -37.91 17.64
C THR A 8 -0.02 -36.65 17.90
N GLN A 9 0.50 -35.79 18.79
CA GLN A 9 0.17 -34.38 18.81
C GLN A 9 0.43 -33.88 17.38
N LEU A 10 -0.64 -33.70 16.62
CA LEU A 10 -0.59 -32.93 15.39
C LEU A 10 -0.06 -31.55 15.80
N VAL A 11 1.19 -31.26 15.42
CA VAL A 11 1.70 -29.90 15.43
C VAL A 11 0.67 -29.05 14.67
N PRO A 12 0.14 -27.95 15.22
CA PRO A 12 -0.81 -27.12 14.50
C PRO A 12 -0.21 -26.64 13.17
N ALA A 13 -0.71 -27.21 12.08
CA ALA A 13 -0.72 -26.70 10.71
C ALA A 13 0.56 -25.99 10.20
N LEU A 14 1.53 -26.79 9.75
CA LEU A 14 2.39 -26.39 8.63
C LEU A 14 1.54 -26.42 7.34
N GLY A 15 0.79 -25.35 7.09
CA GLY A 15 -0.04 -25.15 5.89
C GLY A 15 -1.40 -25.84 5.98
N PHE A 16 -2.48 -25.07 6.02
CA PHE A 16 -3.79 -25.59 5.63
C PHE A 16 -3.73 -25.94 4.13
N GLY A 17 -4.34 -27.07 3.73
CA GLY A 17 -4.72 -27.44 2.35
C GLY A 17 -3.73 -27.13 1.22
N PHE A 18 -3.15 -28.17 0.61
CA PHE A 18 -2.36 -28.07 -0.64
C PHE A 18 -1.14 -27.12 -0.66
N GLY A 19 -0.70 -26.58 0.48
CA GLY A 19 0.55 -25.80 0.53
C GLY A 19 0.40 -24.35 0.09
N GLU A 20 -0.79 -23.75 0.28
CA GLU A 20 -0.95 -22.31 0.06
C GLU A 20 0.00 -21.52 0.98
N PRO A 21 0.73 -20.53 0.44
CA PRO A 21 1.76 -19.85 1.19
C PRO A 21 1.12 -18.91 2.23
N LYS A 22 1.53 -19.04 3.50
CA LYS A 22 1.01 -18.23 4.62
C LYS A 22 1.03 -16.72 4.38
N ARG A 23 1.92 -16.23 3.51
CA ARG A 23 2.04 -14.81 3.14
C ARG A 23 0.80 -14.23 2.46
N GLU A 24 -0.05 -15.07 1.88
CA GLU A 24 -1.29 -14.66 1.18
C GLU A 24 -2.45 -14.39 2.14
N TYR A 25 -2.23 -14.61 3.44
CA TYR A 25 -3.29 -14.56 4.45
C TYR A 25 -2.89 -13.69 5.64
N PRO A 26 -3.86 -13.09 6.35
CA PRO A 26 -3.60 -12.10 7.40
C PRO A 26 -3.24 -12.72 8.76
N TRP A 27 -2.29 -13.66 8.78
CA TRP A 27 -1.89 -14.38 9.99
C TRP A 27 -1.23 -13.46 11.02
N ALA A 28 -0.44 -12.49 10.58
CA ALA A 28 0.21 -11.55 11.49
C ALA A 28 -0.83 -10.59 12.09
N SER A 29 -1.81 -10.14 11.30
CA SER A 29 -2.94 -9.37 11.81
C SER A 29 -3.73 -10.14 12.88
N ALA A 30 -3.95 -11.45 12.70
CA ALA A 30 -4.65 -12.29 13.67
C ALA A 30 -3.97 -12.31 15.05
N GLU A 31 -2.64 -12.40 15.10
CA GLU A 31 -1.86 -12.35 16.35
C GLU A 31 -2.04 -11.02 17.08
N ILE A 32 -2.12 -9.91 16.34
CA ILE A 32 -2.38 -8.58 16.91
C ILE A 32 -3.82 -8.49 17.43
N ILE A 33 -4.80 -9.04 16.70
CA ILE A 33 -6.21 -9.06 17.09
C ILE A 33 -6.37 -9.77 18.45
N GLU A 34 -5.82 -10.97 18.59
CA GLU A 34 -5.92 -11.77 19.83
C GLU A 34 -5.30 -11.11 21.06
N ARG A 35 -4.25 -10.29 20.86
CA ARG A 35 -3.47 -9.73 21.96
C ARG A 35 -3.88 -8.31 22.34
N ALA A 36 -4.35 -7.54 21.38
CA ALA A 36 -4.44 -6.08 21.51
C ALA A 36 -5.81 -5.50 21.17
N VAL A 37 -6.82 -6.34 20.91
CA VAL A 37 -8.18 -5.88 20.60
C VAL A 37 -9.19 -6.44 21.58
N GLN A 38 -9.93 -5.55 22.23
CA GLN A 38 -10.97 -5.91 23.18
C GLN A 38 -12.24 -6.37 22.45
N ASN A 39 -12.70 -7.59 22.73
CA ASN A 39 -13.93 -8.15 22.17
C ASN A 39 -14.03 -7.95 20.64
N PRO A 40 -13.11 -8.53 19.85
CA PRO A 40 -13.01 -8.20 18.43
C PRO A 40 -14.27 -8.61 17.67
N ARG A 41 -14.85 -7.66 16.93
CA ARG A 41 -15.98 -7.83 16.01
C ARG A 41 -15.48 -7.44 14.63
N LEU A 42 -15.21 -8.47 13.85
CA LEU A 42 -14.31 -8.38 12.71
C LEU A 42 -15.07 -8.46 11.39
N VAL A 43 -14.67 -7.61 10.44
CA VAL A 43 -14.98 -7.79 9.03
C VAL A 43 -13.68 -7.89 8.23
N ALA A 44 -13.65 -8.84 7.30
CA ALA A 44 -12.59 -9.00 6.31
C ALA A 44 -13.22 -9.49 4.99
N SER A 45 -12.41 -9.68 3.95
CA SER A 45 -12.89 -10.33 2.73
C SER A 45 -13.39 -11.74 3.03
N LEU A 46 -14.23 -12.32 2.15
CA LEU A 46 -14.73 -13.69 2.33
C LEU A 46 -13.59 -14.71 2.48
N GLN A 47 -12.54 -14.54 1.68
CA GLN A 47 -11.37 -15.42 1.67
C GLN A 47 -10.56 -15.28 2.96
N ASP A 48 -10.33 -14.05 3.41
CA ASP A 48 -9.57 -13.79 4.64
C ASP A 48 -10.33 -14.19 5.90
N SER A 49 -11.65 -14.00 5.90
CA SER A 49 -12.52 -14.32 7.05
C SER A 49 -12.46 -15.80 7.41
N TRP A 50 -12.37 -16.69 6.41
CA TRP A 50 -12.21 -18.12 6.66
C TRP A 50 -10.94 -18.42 7.46
N VAL A 51 -9.81 -17.81 7.11
CA VAL A 51 -8.54 -18.01 7.83
C VAL A 51 -8.58 -17.36 9.21
N LEU A 52 -9.12 -16.15 9.31
CA LEU A 52 -9.23 -15.41 10.57
C LEU A 52 -10.12 -16.13 11.59
N MET A 53 -11.13 -16.90 11.16
CA MET A 53 -11.94 -17.74 12.05
C MET A 53 -11.10 -18.74 12.85
N PHE A 54 -9.98 -19.22 12.30
CA PHE A 54 -9.07 -20.13 13.01
C PHE A 54 -7.91 -19.40 13.68
N ALA A 55 -7.41 -18.33 13.06
CA ALA A 55 -6.23 -17.60 13.50
C ALA A 55 -6.52 -16.63 14.66
N ALA A 56 -7.75 -16.12 14.75
CA ALA A 56 -8.22 -15.20 15.79
C ALA A 56 -9.49 -15.74 16.46
N PRO A 57 -9.41 -16.83 17.24
CA PRO A 57 -10.57 -17.51 17.81
C PRO A 57 -11.38 -16.68 18.82
N SER A 58 -10.81 -15.61 19.39
CA SER A 58 -11.55 -14.67 20.25
C SER A 58 -12.45 -13.71 19.46
N ALA A 59 -12.22 -13.59 18.14
CA ALA A 59 -12.95 -12.68 17.28
C ALA A 59 -14.33 -13.22 16.86
N LYS A 60 -15.31 -12.33 16.86
CA LYS A 60 -16.62 -12.54 16.25
C LYS A 60 -16.58 -12.02 14.82
N LEU A 61 -16.48 -12.92 13.85
CA LEU A 61 -16.53 -12.54 12.44
C LEU A 61 -17.96 -12.21 12.02
N LEU A 62 -18.12 -11.16 11.23
CA LEU A 62 -19.40 -10.80 10.66
C LEU A 62 -19.90 -11.86 9.67
N ILE A 63 -19.00 -12.39 8.85
CA ILE A 63 -19.25 -13.51 7.94
C ILE A 63 -17.96 -14.32 7.75
N ASP A 64 -18.10 -15.57 7.30
CA ASP A 64 -16.98 -16.49 6.99
C ASP A 64 -17.11 -17.18 5.62
N GLY A 65 -18.03 -16.70 4.77
CA GLY A 65 -18.27 -17.24 3.43
C GLY A 65 -19.31 -18.36 3.33
N ARG A 66 -19.79 -18.93 4.43
CA ARG A 66 -20.80 -20.01 4.39
C ARG A 66 -22.20 -19.49 4.07
N VAL A 67 -22.54 -19.45 2.78
CA VAL A 67 -23.87 -19.03 2.26
C VAL A 67 -25.06 -19.66 3.01
N PRO A 68 -25.08 -20.95 3.41
CA PRO A 68 -26.24 -21.53 4.11
C PRO A 68 -26.56 -20.88 5.47
N PHE A 69 -25.60 -20.24 6.12
CA PHE A 69 -25.80 -19.60 7.43
C PHE A 69 -26.21 -18.12 7.30
N TYR A 70 -25.60 -17.40 6.37
CA TYR A 70 -25.80 -15.95 6.24
C TYR A 70 -26.82 -15.58 5.14
N GLY A 71 -27.12 -16.50 4.24
CA GLY A 71 -27.90 -16.24 3.04
C GLY A 71 -27.10 -15.51 1.95
N PRO A 72 -27.50 -15.64 0.68
CA PRO A 72 -26.79 -15.04 -0.45
C PRO A 72 -26.78 -13.50 -0.39
N ASP A 73 -27.82 -12.89 0.17
CA ASP A 73 -27.93 -11.43 0.26
C ASP A 73 -26.92 -10.80 1.22
N MET A 74 -26.66 -11.44 2.36
CA MET A 74 -25.65 -10.96 3.30
C MET A 74 -24.24 -11.10 2.70
N ILE A 75 -23.93 -12.26 2.10
CA ILE A 75 -22.64 -12.49 1.44
C ILE A 75 -22.39 -11.44 0.36
N ARG A 76 -23.37 -11.21 -0.51
CA ARG A 76 -23.30 -10.18 -1.56
C ARG A 76 -23.12 -8.78 -0.98
N ARG A 77 -23.89 -8.42 0.05
CA ARG A 77 -23.79 -7.12 0.74
C ARG A 77 -22.38 -6.87 1.26
N VAL A 78 -21.81 -7.81 2.00
CA VAL A 78 -20.46 -7.65 2.57
C VAL A 78 -19.41 -7.60 1.47
N ALA A 79 -19.45 -8.52 0.51
CA ALA A 79 -18.48 -8.56 -0.58
C ALA A 79 -18.47 -7.25 -1.39
N GLN A 80 -19.64 -6.66 -1.65
CA GLN A 80 -19.76 -5.40 -2.39
C GLN A 80 -19.44 -4.17 -1.54
N SER A 81 -19.54 -4.27 -0.21
CA SER A 81 -19.33 -3.13 0.69
C SER A 81 -17.92 -2.55 0.60
N PHE A 82 -16.89 -3.36 0.34
CA PHE A 82 -15.51 -2.87 0.25
C PHE A 82 -15.30 -1.83 -0.86
N ALA A 83 -16.08 -1.94 -1.95
CA ALA A 83 -16.02 -1.04 -3.09
C ALA A 83 -17.02 0.14 -3.00
N ASP A 84 -17.92 0.13 -2.01
CA ASP A 84 -18.92 1.17 -1.76
C ASP A 84 -18.70 1.77 -0.37
N GLN A 85 -18.05 2.93 -0.29
CA GLN A 85 -17.76 3.62 0.97
C GLN A 85 -19.01 3.81 1.84
N ALA A 86 -20.17 4.15 1.26
CA ALA A 86 -21.39 4.35 2.03
C ALA A 86 -21.98 3.03 2.53
N GLY A 87 -21.93 1.99 1.69
CA GLY A 87 -22.28 0.61 2.06
C GLY A 87 -21.41 0.06 3.18
N PHE A 88 -20.09 0.28 3.08
CA PHE A 88 -19.11 -0.09 4.09
C PHE A 88 -19.42 0.57 5.44
N ALA A 89 -19.57 1.89 5.45
CA ALA A 89 -19.89 2.66 6.66
C ALA A 89 -21.17 2.16 7.35
N ARG A 90 -22.26 1.96 6.58
CA ARG A 90 -23.52 1.41 7.10
C ARG A 90 -23.33 0.03 7.71
N GLN A 91 -22.50 -0.81 7.11
CA GLN A 91 -22.21 -2.14 7.62
C GLN A 91 -21.42 -2.11 8.92
N LEU A 92 -20.38 -1.28 9.01
CA LEU A 92 -19.62 -1.14 10.26
C LEU A 92 -20.53 -0.71 11.42
N ALA A 93 -21.40 0.26 11.18
CA ALA A 93 -22.34 0.76 12.18
C ALA A 93 -23.42 -0.28 12.56
N ALA A 94 -24.06 -0.91 11.58
CA ALA A 94 -25.17 -1.83 11.81
C ALA A 94 -24.78 -3.07 12.63
N TYR A 95 -23.52 -3.51 12.53
CA TYR A 95 -23.01 -4.70 13.22
C TYR A 95 -22.02 -4.37 14.35
N ASP A 96 -21.87 -3.08 14.70
CA ASP A 96 -20.92 -2.59 15.69
C ASP A 96 -19.51 -3.19 15.50
N VAL A 97 -19.04 -3.18 14.25
CA VAL A 97 -17.70 -3.66 13.88
C VAL A 97 -16.67 -2.72 14.49
N ASN A 98 -15.64 -3.29 15.12
CA ASN A 98 -14.53 -2.55 15.72
C ASN A 98 -13.15 -2.99 15.19
N THR A 99 -13.12 -4.00 14.32
CA THR A 99 -11.89 -4.53 13.71
C THR A 99 -12.11 -4.76 12.22
N VAL A 100 -11.23 -4.23 11.38
CA VAL A 100 -11.25 -4.48 9.93
C VAL A 100 -9.89 -4.97 9.47
N VAL A 101 -9.87 -6.11 8.77
CA VAL A 101 -8.71 -6.55 7.99
C VAL A 101 -9.00 -6.30 6.52
N ILE A 102 -8.18 -5.46 5.91
CA ILE A 102 -8.25 -5.11 4.49
C ILE A 102 -7.13 -5.82 3.75
N ASP A 103 -7.45 -6.62 2.73
CA ASP A 103 -6.49 -6.91 1.66
C ASP A 103 -6.30 -5.65 0.83
N HIS A 104 -5.17 -4.98 1.02
CA HIS A 104 -4.93 -3.68 0.38
C HIS A 104 -4.32 -3.82 -1.02
N THR A 105 -4.07 -5.05 -1.46
CA THR A 105 -3.56 -5.35 -2.80
C THR A 105 -4.67 -5.41 -3.84
N ARG A 106 -5.93 -5.49 -3.38
CA ARG A 106 -7.11 -5.52 -4.24
C ARG A 106 -7.69 -4.13 -4.49
N ALA A 107 -7.97 -3.86 -5.76
CA ALA A 107 -8.53 -2.58 -6.18
C ALA A 107 -9.92 -2.29 -5.58
N ASP A 108 -10.75 -3.32 -5.40
CA ASP A 108 -12.09 -3.20 -4.83
C ASP A 108 -12.10 -2.88 -3.33
N HIS A 109 -10.95 -2.91 -2.66
CA HIS A 109 -10.81 -2.55 -1.25
C HIS A 109 -10.27 -1.12 -1.02
N ILE A 110 -9.92 -0.40 -2.09
CA ILE A 110 -9.38 0.95 -2.01
C ILE A 110 -10.38 1.89 -1.31
N ALA A 111 -11.67 1.81 -1.66
CA ALA A 111 -12.71 2.68 -1.09
C ALA A 111 -12.90 2.47 0.43
N ALA A 112 -12.91 1.21 0.89
CA ALA A 112 -12.92 0.90 2.33
C ALA A 112 -11.65 1.39 3.04
N THR A 113 -10.49 1.28 2.41
CA THR A 113 -9.22 1.80 2.94
C THR A 113 -9.27 3.32 3.09
N ASP A 114 -9.78 4.03 2.08
CA ASP A 114 -9.98 5.48 2.10
C ASP A 114 -10.94 5.91 3.21
N TYR A 115 -12.06 5.21 3.34
CA TYR A 115 -13.00 5.45 4.43
C TYR A 115 -12.31 5.36 5.79
N LEU A 116 -11.67 4.23 6.10
CA LEU A 116 -11.05 3.99 7.40
C LEU A 116 -9.91 4.97 7.68
N SER A 117 -9.16 5.36 6.66
CA SER A 117 -8.03 6.31 6.81
C SER A 117 -8.48 7.75 7.06
N THR A 118 -9.76 8.06 6.86
CA THR A 118 -10.33 9.41 7.06
C THR A 118 -11.20 9.52 8.30
N GLN A 119 -11.47 8.41 8.98
CA GLN A 119 -12.27 8.42 10.20
C GLN A 119 -11.38 8.55 11.44
N ASP A 120 -11.64 9.55 12.28
CA ASP A 120 -10.86 9.81 13.51
C ASP A 120 -11.00 8.69 14.56
N ASP A 121 -12.10 7.94 14.53
CA ASP A 121 -12.34 6.82 15.43
C ASP A 121 -11.65 5.53 14.98
N TRP A 122 -11.01 5.48 13.80
CA TRP A 122 -10.27 4.32 13.30
C TRP A 122 -8.76 4.56 13.23
N GLY A 123 -7.98 3.56 13.62
CA GLY A 123 -6.52 3.62 13.53
C GLY A 123 -5.94 2.44 12.76
N LEU A 124 -4.99 2.72 11.87
CA LEU A 124 -4.16 1.69 11.24
C LEU A 124 -3.14 1.18 12.27
N VAL A 125 -3.40 0.04 12.89
CA VAL A 125 -2.56 -0.47 13.99
C VAL A 125 -1.51 -1.47 13.52
N PHE A 126 -1.72 -2.12 12.38
CA PHE A 126 -0.79 -3.07 11.82
C PHE A 126 -0.86 -3.14 10.29
N VAL A 127 0.27 -3.43 9.64
CA VAL A 127 0.38 -3.64 8.20
C VAL A 127 1.30 -4.83 7.96
N GLU A 128 0.86 -5.77 7.16
CA GLU A 128 1.65 -6.87 6.61
C GLU A 128 1.68 -6.79 5.08
N ASP A 129 2.42 -7.68 4.43
CA ASP A 129 2.76 -7.57 3.01
C ASP A 129 1.53 -7.47 2.08
N GLY A 130 0.40 -8.11 2.41
CA GLY A 130 -0.84 -8.02 1.64
C GLY A 130 -2.00 -7.30 2.33
N HIS A 131 -1.90 -7.08 3.65
CA HIS A 131 -3.06 -6.70 4.47
C HIS A 131 -2.78 -5.52 5.40
N SER A 132 -3.86 -4.84 5.76
CA SER A 132 -3.86 -3.75 6.72
C SER A 132 -4.93 -3.98 7.77
N LEU A 133 -4.55 -3.84 9.04
CA LEU A 133 -5.43 -3.98 10.20
C LEU A 133 -5.81 -2.60 10.74
N PHE A 134 -7.08 -2.29 10.65
CA PHE A 134 -7.69 -1.13 11.28
C PHE A 134 -8.47 -1.55 12.52
N VAL A 135 -8.31 -0.80 13.61
CA VAL A 135 -9.03 -1.04 14.86
C VAL A 135 -9.63 0.27 15.33
N ARG A 136 -10.88 0.21 15.79
CA ARG A 136 -11.60 1.35 16.35
C ARG A 136 -11.01 1.76 17.68
N THR A 137 -10.98 3.07 17.95
CA THR A 137 -10.23 3.68 19.05
C THR A 137 -10.62 3.12 20.42
N ASP A 138 -11.91 2.87 20.63
CA ASP A 138 -12.50 2.31 21.85
C ASP A 138 -12.19 0.82 22.10
N ALA A 139 -11.72 0.09 21.08
CA ALA A 139 -11.45 -1.34 21.15
C ALA A 139 -9.96 -1.70 21.29
N ARG A 140 -9.06 -0.71 21.21
CA ARG A 140 -7.60 -0.93 21.30
C ARG A 140 -7.16 -1.16 22.74
N ILE A 141 -6.26 -2.13 22.96
CA ILE A 141 -5.59 -2.37 24.24
C ILE A 141 -4.07 -2.20 24.04
N GLY A 142 -3.54 -1.05 24.46
CA GLY A 142 -2.09 -0.81 24.47
C GLY A 142 -1.41 -0.84 23.10
N ILE A 143 -2.16 -0.63 22.02
CA ILE A 143 -1.64 -0.57 20.65
C ILE A 143 -1.84 0.82 20.04
N GLU A 144 -0.72 1.41 19.60
CA GLU A 144 -0.69 2.72 18.97
C GLU A 144 -0.83 2.61 17.45
N PRO A 145 -1.66 3.45 16.80
CA PRO A 145 -1.76 3.48 15.35
C PRO A 145 -0.46 3.96 14.70
N PHE A 146 -0.27 3.66 13.41
CA PHE A 146 0.75 4.29 12.58
C PHE A 146 0.34 5.74 12.30
N ARG A 147 1.32 6.65 12.29
CA ARG A 147 1.15 8.08 12.06
C ARG A 147 1.64 8.51 10.68
N ILE A 148 2.66 7.82 10.15
CA ILE A 148 3.33 8.15 8.88
C ILE A 148 2.99 7.10 7.81
N LEU A 149 3.11 5.82 8.17
CA LEU A 149 2.72 4.69 7.36
C LEU A 149 1.22 4.72 7.11
N ALA A 150 0.85 4.61 5.84
CA ALA A 150 -0.52 4.46 5.40
C ALA A 150 -0.75 3.02 4.90
N ALA A 151 -2.01 2.61 4.89
CA ALA A 151 -2.40 1.31 4.33
C ALA A 151 -2.12 1.24 2.82
N GLY A 152 -1.87 0.04 2.29
CA GLY A 152 -1.91 -0.22 0.84
C GLY A 152 -0.80 0.37 -0.01
N TYR A 153 0.47 0.19 0.37
CA TYR A 153 1.64 0.78 -0.32
C TYR A 153 1.48 2.27 -0.66
N ARG A 154 0.57 2.97 0.02
CA ARG A 154 0.39 4.40 -0.17
C ARG A 154 1.62 5.06 0.44
N THR A 155 2.17 6.03 -0.26
CA THR A 155 3.39 6.69 0.22
C THR A 155 3.20 7.50 1.48
N GLY A 156 1.95 7.75 1.89
CA GLY A 156 1.61 8.38 3.16
C GLY A 156 2.51 9.58 3.48
N GLY A 157 2.79 9.78 4.75
CA GLY A 157 3.72 10.80 5.22
C GLY A 157 5.19 10.56 4.84
N LEU A 158 5.55 9.44 4.20
CA LEU A 158 6.95 9.04 4.01
C LEU A 158 7.75 10.00 3.14
N LEU A 159 7.11 10.70 2.20
CA LEU A 159 7.77 11.75 1.42
C LEU A 159 7.53 13.14 1.98
N ASP A 160 6.57 13.29 2.90
CA ASP A 160 6.18 14.59 3.43
C ASP A 160 7.29 15.16 4.33
N ALA A 161 7.65 16.42 4.06
CA ALA A 161 8.69 17.14 4.78
C ALA A 161 8.28 17.50 6.21
N ARG A 162 7.00 17.41 6.56
CA ARG A 162 6.52 17.68 7.92
C ARG A 162 6.98 16.63 8.94
N PHE A 163 7.31 15.42 8.50
CA PHE A 163 7.81 14.36 9.37
C PHE A 163 9.32 14.35 9.40
N ALA A 164 9.89 14.30 10.59
CA ALA A 164 11.32 14.20 10.79
C ALA A 164 11.83 12.79 10.45
N ASP A 165 13.07 12.70 9.97
CA ASP A 165 13.71 11.41 9.66
C ASP A 165 13.86 10.48 10.88
N ALA A 166 13.81 11.03 12.10
CA ALA A 166 13.76 10.24 13.32
C ALA A 166 12.42 9.51 13.48
N GLU A 167 11.30 10.18 13.24
CA GLU A 167 9.95 9.60 13.34
C GLU A 167 9.75 8.49 12.29
N ILE A 168 10.28 8.70 11.08
CA ILE A 168 10.22 7.71 9.99
C ILE A 168 11.02 6.46 10.34
N ARG A 169 12.22 6.64 10.91
CA ARG A 169 13.04 5.51 11.36
C ARG A 169 12.40 4.76 12.53
N GLU A 170 11.68 5.45 13.40
CA GLU A 170 10.91 4.81 14.48
C GLU A 170 9.81 3.91 13.91
N GLU A 171 9.02 4.40 12.96
CA GLU A 171 8.00 3.58 12.30
C GLU A 171 8.57 2.43 11.48
N ALA A 172 9.69 2.65 10.78
CA ALA A 172 10.42 1.59 10.10
C ALA A 172 10.88 0.50 11.06
N THR A 173 11.41 0.91 12.22
CA THR A 173 11.82 -0.03 13.29
C THR A 173 10.61 -0.80 13.80
N ARG A 174 9.48 -0.12 14.01
CA ARG A 174 8.24 -0.76 14.44
C ARG A 174 7.78 -1.81 13.43
N LEU A 175 7.79 -1.50 12.14
CA LEU A 175 7.48 -2.42 11.05
C LEU A 175 8.44 -3.63 11.03
N ASN A 176 9.74 -3.39 11.22
CA ASN A 176 10.78 -4.43 11.22
C ASN A 176 10.62 -5.48 12.31
N THR A 177 9.97 -5.14 13.42
CA THR A 177 9.76 -6.09 14.53
C THR A 177 8.59 -7.05 14.31
N LYS A 178 7.88 -6.94 13.19
CA LYS A 178 6.62 -7.66 12.97
C LYS A 178 6.74 -8.73 11.87
N PRO A 179 6.06 -9.87 12.03
CA PRO A 179 6.07 -10.93 11.02
C PRO A 179 5.36 -10.47 9.73
N ASN A 180 5.73 -11.10 8.61
CA ASN A 180 5.10 -10.89 7.30
C ASN A 180 5.14 -9.43 6.79
N THR A 181 6.22 -8.69 7.08
CA THR A 181 6.38 -7.28 6.66
C THR A 181 7.53 -7.07 5.69
N THR A 182 8.17 -8.13 5.19
CA THR A 182 9.41 -8.03 4.40
C THR A 182 9.26 -7.15 3.17
N VAL A 183 8.13 -7.28 2.46
CA VAL A 183 7.84 -6.48 1.27
C VAL A 183 7.53 -5.04 1.66
N MET A 184 6.71 -4.83 2.69
CA MET A 184 6.41 -3.51 3.23
C MET A 184 7.66 -2.77 3.71
N GLN A 185 8.63 -3.48 4.29
CA GLN A 185 9.92 -2.93 4.71
C GLN A 185 10.74 -2.48 3.50
N ALA A 186 10.85 -3.33 2.46
CA ALA A 186 11.56 -2.97 1.25
C ALA A 186 10.92 -1.77 0.53
N TRP A 187 9.59 -1.73 0.51
CA TRP A 187 8.82 -0.58 0.05
C TRP A 187 9.17 0.68 0.84
N HIS A 188 9.05 0.64 2.17
CA HIS A 188 9.35 1.78 3.05
C HIS A 188 10.78 2.29 2.85
N GLN A 189 11.77 1.39 2.88
CA GLN A 189 13.18 1.74 2.65
C GLN A 189 13.40 2.37 1.27
N GLY A 190 12.73 1.85 0.24
CA GLY A 190 12.79 2.41 -1.11
C GLY A 190 12.27 3.84 -1.18
N ILE A 191 11.13 4.12 -0.53
CA ILE A 191 10.54 5.45 -0.49
C ILE A 191 11.36 6.41 0.39
N GLU A 192 11.87 5.95 1.53
CA GLU A 192 12.74 6.72 2.42
C GLU A 192 14.00 7.21 1.68
N LEU A 193 14.61 6.35 0.87
CA LEU A 193 15.75 6.72 0.02
C LEU A 193 15.41 7.82 -1.01
N LEU A 194 14.15 7.96 -1.43
CA LEU A 194 13.74 9.02 -2.37
C LEU A 194 13.47 10.35 -1.69
N ARG A 195 13.35 10.43 -0.35
CA ARG A 195 13.04 11.68 0.36
C ARG A 195 13.95 12.86 -0.03
N PRO A 196 15.28 12.73 -0.14
CA PRO A 196 16.15 13.83 -0.55
C PRO A 196 15.90 14.34 -1.98
N LEU A 197 15.21 13.55 -2.79
CA LEU A 197 14.84 13.83 -4.18
C LEU A 197 13.36 14.21 -4.32
N ALA A 198 12.56 14.18 -3.25
CA ALA A 198 11.18 14.65 -3.27
C ALA A 198 11.16 16.18 -3.41
N ARG A 199 10.29 16.71 -4.28
CA ARG A 199 10.17 18.17 -4.49
C ARG A 199 9.29 18.86 -3.44
N ASP A 200 8.07 18.35 -3.26
CA ASP A 200 7.07 18.80 -2.26
C ASP A 200 6.33 17.55 -1.77
N GLY A 201 7.07 16.72 -1.05
CA GLY A 201 6.69 15.36 -0.71
C GLY A 201 6.18 14.55 -1.90
N SER A 202 5.05 13.86 -1.73
CA SER A 202 4.43 13.07 -2.81
C SER A 202 3.69 13.93 -3.85
N ARG A 203 3.46 15.22 -3.59
CA ARG A 203 2.56 16.05 -4.41
C ARG A 203 3.21 16.58 -5.68
N ALA A 204 4.54 16.68 -5.72
CA ALA A 204 5.29 17.26 -6.84
C ALA A 204 6.30 16.29 -7.48
N GLY A 205 6.17 14.98 -7.21
CA GLY A 205 7.02 13.94 -7.76
C GLY A 205 8.47 13.99 -7.30
N ILE A 206 9.33 13.26 -8.02
CA ILE A 206 10.76 13.07 -7.71
C ILE A 206 11.64 13.75 -8.76
N ARG A 207 12.53 14.65 -8.31
CA ARG A 207 13.46 15.35 -9.21
C ARG A 207 14.58 14.44 -9.71
N LYS A 208 15.24 14.86 -10.78
CA LYS A 208 16.50 14.23 -11.22
C LYS A 208 17.59 14.45 -10.15
N HIS A 209 18.48 13.47 -10.00
CA HIS A 209 19.72 13.65 -9.24
C HIS A 209 20.54 14.84 -9.76
N ALA A 210 21.13 15.60 -8.85
CA ALA A 210 22.07 16.69 -9.11
C ALA A 210 23.53 16.24 -8.96
N THR A 211 23.76 15.16 -8.19
CA THR A 211 25.11 14.63 -7.91
C THR A 211 25.18 13.13 -8.17
N ALA A 212 26.40 12.59 -8.31
CA ALA A 212 26.63 11.16 -8.37
C ALA A 212 26.17 10.43 -7.10
N GLY A 213 26.23 11.09 -5.94
CA GLY A 213 25.72 10.55 -4.67
C GLY A 213 24.22 10.35 -4.70
N GLU A 214 23.48 11.37 -5.14
CA GLU A 214 22.04 11.30 -5.33
C GLU A 214 21.63 10.27 -6.39
N GLN A 215 22.42 10.12 -7.47
CA GLN A 215 22.17 9.08 -8.47
C GLN A 215 22.28 7.68 -7.87
N ARG A 216 23.29 7.44 -7.02
CA ARG A 216 23.44 6.16 -6.31
C ARG A 216 22.26 5.91 -5.36
N ILE A 217 21.79 6.94 -4.67
CA ILE A 217 20.61 6.86 -3.80
C ILE A 217 19.36 6.47 -4.62
N ALA A 218 19.12 7.13 -5.76
CA ALA A 218 17.99 6.80 -6.64
C ALA A 218 18.06 5.35 -7.16
N ARG A 219 19.26 4.86 -7.53
CA ARG A 219 19.47 3.45 -7.93
C ARG A 219 19.24 2.47 -6.77
N ALA A 220 19.69 2.81 -5.57
CA ALA A 220 19.45 1.99 -4.38
C ALA A 220 17.94 1.92 -4.05
N SER A 221 17.23 3.04 -4.19
CA SER A 221 15.77 3.07 -4.09
C SER A 221 15.12 2.16 -5.13
N TYR A 222 15.49 2.27 -6.41
CA TYR A 222 14.99 1.40 -7.47
C TYR A 222 15.16 -0.09 -7.15
N ALA A 223 16.33 -0.49 -6.63
CA ALA A 223 16.60 -1.87 -6.25
C ALA A 223 15.68 -2.36 -5.11
N ARG A 224 15.46 -1.53 -4.08
CA ARG A 224 14.55 -1.85 -2.97
C ARG A 224 13.09 -1.94 -3.44
N LEU A 225 12.65 -0.99 -4.26
CA LEU A 225 11.29 -0.98 -4.82
C LEU A 225 11.07 -2.15 -5.80
N SER A 226 12.11 -2.59 -6.50
CA SER A 226 12.04 -3.76 -7.39
C SER A 226 11.79 -5.06 -6.63
N PHE A 227 12.37 -5.21 -5.43
CA PHE A 227 12.06 -6.36 -4.57
C PHE A 227 10.57 -6.40 -4.21
N ALA A 228 9.99 -5.26 -3.87
CA ALA A 228 8.55 -5.17 -3.59
C ALA A 228 7.69 -5.44 -4.84
N ALA A 229 8.08 -4.87 -5.99
CA ALA A 229 7.39 -5.07 -7.26
C ALA A 229 7.40 -6.53 -7.73
N GLN A 230 8.44 -7.29 -7.40
CA GLN A 230 8.50 -8.73 -7.72
C GLN A 230 7.52 -9.56 -6.89
N SER A 231 7.20 -9.11 -5.68
CA SER A 231 6.25 -9.79 -4.79
C SER A 231 4.80 -9.46 -5.15
N PHE A 232 4.54 -8.23 -5.61
CA PHE A 232 3.22 -7.75 -6.07
C PHE A 232 3.32 -7.16 -7.48
N PRO A 233 3.51 -8.00 -8.52
CA PRO A 233 3.72 -7.52 -9.88
C PRO A 233 2.51 -6.77 -10.40
N GLY A 234 2.75 -5.60 -10.99
CA GLY A 234 1.69 -4.76 -11.56
C GLY A 234 0.89 -3.94 -10.56
N PHE A 235 1.21 -3.99 -9.26
CA PHE A 235 0.58 -3.10 -8.28
C PHE A 235 0.97 -1.65 -8.57
N THR A 236 0.01 -0.85 -9.04
CA THR A 236 0.25 0.46 -9.67
C THR A 236 1.12 1.39 -8.83
N THR A 237 0.86 1.50 -7.51
CA THR A 237 1.64 2.39 -6.65
C THR A 237 3.10 1.93 -6.53
N ILE A 238 3.36 0.63 -6.39
CA ILE A 238 4.73 0.13 -6.29
C ILE A 238 5.50 0.42 -7.58
N GLU A 239 4.88 0.08 -8.71
CA GLU A 239 5.48 0.25 -10.03
C GLU A 239 5.70 1.72 -10.40
N LEU A 240 4.79 2.60 -10.00
CA LEU A 240 4.90 4.04 -10.20
C LEU A 240 6.14 4.61 -9.50
N TYR A 241 6.35 4.29 -8.22
CA TYR A 241 7.53 4.80 -7.49
C TYR A 241 8.81 4.13 -7.96
N ARG A 242 8.75 2.87 -8.39
CA ARG A 242 9.86 2.23 -9.08
C ARG A 242 10.23 2.99 -10.36
N ALA A 243 9.26 3.39 -11.17
CA ALA A 243 9.48 4.20 -12.37
C ALA A 243 10.10 5.56 -12.03
N MET A 244 9.62 6.23 -10.98
CA MET A 244 10.18 7.49 -10.50
C MET A 244 11.63 7.35 -10.05
N ALA A 245 11.97 6.28 -9.31
CA ALA A 245 13.34 6.03 -8.86
C ALA A 245 14.30 5.81 -10.05
N ALA A 246 13.89 5.01 -11.03
CA ALA A 246 14.65 4.82 -12.27
C ALA A 246 14.81 6.13 -13.04
N LEU A 247 13.72 6.91 -13.18
CA LEU A 247 13.75 8.20 -13.88
C LEU A 247 14.63 9.23 -13.16
N ALA A 248 14.62 9.22 -11.83
CA ALA A 248 15.49 10.05 -11.01
C ALA A 248 16.95 9.65 -11.16
N ALA A 249 17.25 8.37 -11.36
CA ALA A 249 18.58 7.83 -11.66
C ALA A 249 19.03 8.02 -13.13
N CYS A 250 18.15 8.52 -14.00
CA CYS A 250 18.32 8.56 -15.46
C CYS A 250 18.48 7.19 -16.12
N ASP A 251 17.81 6.16 -15.60
CA ASP A 251 17.67 4.87 -16.25
C ASP A 251 16.34 4.83 -17.02
N LEU A 252 16.36 5.39 -18.25
CA LEU A 252 15.15 5.55 -19.06
C LEU A 252 14.50 4.22 -19.48
N PRO A 253 15.25 3.16 -19.87
CA PRO A 253 14.65 1.86 -20.15
C PRO A 253 13.89 1.27 -18.97
N GLU A 254 14.49 1.27 -17.77
CA GLU A 254 13.85 0.74 -16.56
C GLU A 254 12.65 1.60 -16.14
N ALA A 255 12.75 2.92 -16.26
CA ALA A 255 11.65 3.83 -15.98
C ALA A 255 10.44 3.58 -16.89
N ARG A 256 10.68 3.38 -18.21
CA ARG A 256 9.62 3.02 -19.17
C ARG A 256 8.98 1.67 -18.83
N ALA A 257 9.78 0.66 -18.53
CA ALA A 257 9.30 -0.68 -18.21
C ALA A 257 8.43 -0.69 -16.93
N ALA A 258 8.88 -0.01 -15.88
CA ALA A 258 8.12 0.11 -14.63
C ALA A 258 6.83 0.94 -14.84
N LEU A 259 6.90 2.06 -15.56
CA LEU A 259 5.71 2.86 -15.85
C LEU A 259 4.67 2.09 -16.67
N GLY A 260 5.10 1.32 -17.67
CA GLY A 260 4.21 0.47 -18.46
C GLY A 260 3.47 -0.56 -17.61
N ARG A 261 4.14 -1.15 -16.60
CA ARG A 261 3.50 -2.04 -15.62
C ARG A 261 2.54 -1.29 -14.70
N ALA A 262 2.91 -0.09 -14.24
CA ALA A 262 2.03 0.73 -13.41
C ALA A 262 0.69 1.05 -14.11
N MET A 263 0.75 1.33 -15.42
CA MET A 263 -0.42 1.66 -16.25
C MET A 263 -1.32 0.46 -16.55
N TYR A 264 -0.87 -0.79 -16.35
CA TYR A 264 -1.71 -1.98 -16.55
C TYR A 264 -2.93 -1.99 -15.63
N GLY A 265 -2.77 -1.49 -14.39
CA GLY A 265 -3.88 -1.31 -13.44
C GLY A 265 -4.80 -0.12 -13.77
N GLY A 266 -4.50 0.64 -14.83
CA GLY A 266 -5.24 1.83 -15.25
C GLY A 266 -4.37 3.08 -15.30
N GLN A 267 -4.80 4.05 -16.11
CA GLN A 267 -4.16 5.36 -16.16
C GLN A 267 -4.67 6.23 -15.00
N THR A 268 -3.74 6.78 -14.22
CA THR A 268 -4.02 7.72 -13.14
C THR A 268 -3.40 9.08 -13.47
N ARG A 269 -3.70 10.09 -12.66
CA ARG A 269 -3.02 11.38 -12.74
C ARG A 269 -1.51 11.20 -12.63
N GLU A 270 -1.05 10.44 -11.63
CA GLU A 270 0.36 10.24 -11.32
C GLU A 270 1.10 9.48 -12.44
N THR A 271 0.51 8.41 -12.99
CA THR A 271 1.14 7.69 -14.11
C THR A 271 1.23 8.57 -15.35
N SER A 272 0.24 9.43 -15.59
CA SER A 272 0.27 10.41 -16.70
C SER A 272 1.38 11.45 -16.51
N LEU A 273 1.54 11.98 -15.30
CA LEU A 273 2.57 12.99 -15.00
C LEU A 273 3.99 12.41 -15.02
N VAL A 274 4.20 11.18 -14.52
CA VAL A 274 5.49 10.48 -14.66
C VAL A 274 5.79 10.18 -16.12
N GLY A 275 4.80 9.80 -16.92
CA GLY A 275 4.95 9.63 -18.36
C GLY A 275 5.38 10.91 -19.06
N LEU A 276 4.76 12.04 -18.72
CA LEU A 276 5.14 13.36 -19.22
C LEU A 276 6.59 13.71 -18.86
N GLU A 277 7.00 13.52 -17.60
CA GLU A 277 8.39 13.75 -17.17
C GLU A 277 9.37 12.84 -17.92
N LEU A 278 9.02 11.58 -18.10
CA LEU A 278 9.85 10.62 -18.82
C LEU A 278 10.09 11.06 -20.26
N SER A 279 9.02 11.45 -20.97
CA SER A 279 9.10 11.98 -22.34
C SER A 279 9.93 13.28 -22.42
N LEU A 280 9.80 14.17 -21.43
CA LEU A 280 10.61 15.38 -21.35
C LEU A 280 12.08 15.09 -21.07
N ARG A 281 12.42 14.05 -20.30
CA ARG A 281 13.82 13.73 -19.97
C ARG A 281 14.52 12.87 -21.03
N ALA A 282 13.77 12.09 -21.82
CA ALA A 282 14.30 11.12 -22.79
C ALA A 282 15.02 11.70 -24.01
N GLY A 283 14.90 13.01 -24.28
CA GLY A 283 15.73 13.69 -25.29
C GLY A 283 15.32 13.52 -26.75
N ASP A 284 14.40 12.61 -27.11
CA ASP A 284 13.84 12.55 -28.47
C ASP A 284 13.11 13.87 -28.81
N ASP A 285 13.48 14.50 -29.92
CA ASP A 285 12.98 15.82 -30.29
C ASP A 285 11.47 15.80 -30.58
N ALA A 286 10.98 14.74 -31.22
CA ALA A 286 9.57 14.59 -31.54
C ALA A 286 8.72 14.27 -30.29
N GLU A 287 9.15 13.28 -29.49
CA GLU A 287 8.52 12.97 -28.20
C GLU A 287 8.55 14.18 -27.25
N GLY A 288 9.71 14.85 -27.13
CA GLY A 288 9.90 16.02 -26.29
C GLY A 288 9.08 17.23 -26.73
N ALA A 289 8.92 17.47 -28.03
CA ALA A 289 8.06 18.53 -28.54
C ALA A 289 6.58 18.28 -28.19
N ARG A 290 6.09 17.05 -28.36
CA ARG A 290 4.73 16.65 -27.96
C ARG A 290 4.52 16.80 -26.46
N ALA A 291 5.50 16.39 -25.66
CA ALA A 291 5.47 16.52 -24.21
C ALA A 291 5.43 17.99 -23.76
N ARG A 292 6.26 18.87 -24.35
CA ARG A 292 6.20 20.32 -24.09
C ARG A 292 4.86 20.94 -24.46
N ALA A 293 4.30 20.56 -25.62
CA ALA A 293 2.97 21.03 -26.03
C ALA A 293 1.88 20.52 -25.06
N HIS A 294 1.99 19.29 -24.57
CA HIS A 294 1.07 18.75 -23.57
C HIS A 294 1.16 19.50 -22.25
N LEU A 295 2.37 19.75 -21.76
CA LEU A 295 2.58 20.56 -20.55
C LEU A 295 2.02 21.98 -20.72
N GLY A 296 2.20 22.60 -21.88
CA GLY A 296 1.59 23.90 -22.19
C GLY A 296 0.07 23.89 -21.99
N ARG A 297 -0.62 22.88 -22.54
CA ARG A 297 -2.07 22.72 -22.32
C ARG A 297 -2.46 22.54 -20.85
N LEU A 298 -1.66 21.81 -20.08
CA LEU A 298 -1.90 21.65 -18.63
C LEU A 298 -1.69 22.98 -17.87
N LEU A 299 -0.76 23.81 -18.31
CA LEU A 299 -0.52 25.14 -17.71
C LEU A 299 -1.60 26.16 -18.08
N ASP A 300 -2.23 26.01 -19.25
CA ASP A 300 -3.34 26.87 -19.68
C ASP A 300 -4.68 26.49 -19.02
N ALA A 301 -4.85 25.22 -18.63
CA ALA A 301 -6.06 24.72 -17.97
C ALA A 301 -6.13 25.18 -16.50
N ALA A 302 -7.25 25.80 -16.09
CA ALA A 302 -7.41 26.40 -14.76
C ALA A 302 -7.14 25.41 -13.61
N ASP A 303 -7.69 24.20 -13.69
CA ASP A 303 -7.58 23.17 -12.66
C ASP A 303 -6.16 22.59 -12.56
N SER A 304 -5.48 22.42 -13.69
CA SER A 304 -4.13 21.83 -13.74
C SER A 304 -3.02 22.84 -13.48
N ARG A 305 -3.24 24.14 -13.74
CA ARG A 305 -2.25 25.19 -13.52
C ARG A 305 -1.86 25.37 -12.05
N LEU A 306 -2.75 25.00 -11.12
CA LEU A 306 -2.50 25.06 -9.68
C LEU A 306 -1.86 23.76 -9.14
N ASP A 307 -1.74 22.73 -9.97
CA ASP A 307 -1.16 21.45 -9.59
C ASP A 307 0.36 21.61 -9.28
N PRO A 308 0.81 21.28 -8.06
CA PRO A 308 2.21 21.43 -7.66
C PRO A 308 3.17 20.64 -8.55
N TRP A 309 2.75 19.49 -9.06
CA TRP A 309 3.58 18.65 -9.90
C TRP A 309 3.71 19.23 -11.30
N VAL A 310 2.61 19.68 -11.91
CA VAL A 310 2.66 20.34 -13.23
C VAL A 310 3.62 21.53 -13.19
N ARG A 311 3.56 22.34 -12.14
CA ARG A 311 4.49 23.47 -11.93
C ARG A 311 5.93 23.03 -11.77
N ALA A 312 6.17 21.95 -11.03
CA ALA A 312 7.51 21.40 -10.87
C ALA A 312 8.10 20.89 -12.20
N ILE A 313 7.29 20.22 -13.03
CA ILE A 313 7.70 19.78 -14.37
C ILE A 313 8.05 21.00 -15.24
N ALA A 314 7.24 22.06 -15.16
CA ALA A 314 7.49 23.31 -15.90
C ALA A 314 8.81 23.98 -15.50
N ALA A 315 9.16 23.98 -14.21
CA ALA A 315 10.43 24.50 -13.73
C ALA A 315 11.63 23.67 -14.24
N ASP A 316 11.44 22.35 -14.39
CA ASP A 316 12.47 21.40 -14.81
C ASP A 316 12.50 21.13 -16.34
N LEU A 317 11.86 21.97 -17.16
CA LEU A 317 11.69 21.72 -18.61
C LEU A 317 12.99 21.47 -19.40
N ARG A 318 14.11 21.99 -18.91
CA ARG A 318 15.44 21.84 -19.55
C ARG A 318 16.23 20.64 -19.03
N VAL A 319 15.73 19.96 -17.99
CA VAL A 319 16.40 18.81 -17.38
C VAL A 319 16.27 17.60 -18.29
N ARG A 320 17.40 17.12 -18.82
CA ARG A 320 17.48 15.91 -19.65
C ARG A 320 18.28 14.81 -18.96
N CYS A 321 18.01 13.57 -19.30
CA CYS A 321 18.90 12.46 -19.02
C CYS A 321 19.94 12.33 -20.14
N PRO A 322 21.20 12.03 -19.81
CA PRO A 322 22.28 11.90 -20.78
C PRO A 322 22.08 10.71 -21.72
#